data_AF-A0A7J2JZX3-F1
#
_entry.id   AF-A0A7J2JZX3-F1
#
_cell.length_a   1.000
_cell.length_b   1.000
_cell.length_c   1.000
_cell.angle_alpha   90.00
_cell.angle_beta   90.00
_cell.angle_gamma   90.00
#
_symmetry.space_group_name_H-M   'P 1'
#
loop_
_entity.id
_entity.type
_entity.pdbx_description
1 polymer ?
#
loop_
_entity_poly.entity_id
_entity_poly.type
_entity_poly.pdbx_seq_one_letter_code
_entity_poly.pdbx_strand_id
1 'polypeptide(L)'
;MAQEEVEVSPTIRGDKVVRLSVCGVEWPLRAEIPLSEFASVVESIRLLARYVDFPSMVRPRGEGGRISTPWSEEELEDFLAERTEGQRIFLRLLAERGRVAREEVLKALREGLGRPDFGGRDLAGLVAGISTRVGNLGKEPLFKVERRRVGGRLMGFYQVNARYRELLLKLLSGAS
;
A
#
# COMPACT_ATOMS: atom_id res chain seq x y z
N MET A 1 2.28 18.75 23.98
CA MET A 1 2.69 17.94 22.82
C MET A 1 2.31 16.51 23.12
N ALA A 2 1.36 15.94 22.38
CA ALA A 2 0.88 14.59 22.65
C ALA A 2 2.03 13.60 22.37
N GLN A 3 2.40 12.79 23.36
CA GLN A 3 3.25 11.63 23.12
C GLN A 3 2.43 10.70 22.22
N GLU A 4 2.81 10.55 20.95
CA GLU A 4 2.30 9.46 20.13
C GLU A 4 2.72 8.16 20.81
N GLU A 5 1.76 7.51 21.46
CA GLU A 5 1.99 6.26 22.16
C GLU A 5 2.30 5.18 21.13
N VAL A 6 3.52 4.63 21.20
CA VAL A 6 4.00 3.62 20.25
C VAL A 6 3.19 2.35 20.45
N GLU A 7 2.33 2.02 19.49
CA GLU A 7 1.46 0.86 19.55
C GLU A 7 2.28 -0.41 19.34
N VAL A 8 2.36 -1.27 20.37
CA VAL A 8 3.01 -2.59 20.28
C VAL A 8 1.97 -3.69 20.51
N SER A 9 1.79 -4.53 19.49
CA SER A 9 0.79 -5.59 19.42
C SER A 9 1.46 -6.98 19.31
N PRO A 10 1.58 -7.74 20.39
CA PRO A 10 2.10 -9.12 20.35
C PRO A 10 1.03 -10.15 19.97
N THR A 11 1.46 -11.26 19.37
CA THR A 11 0.69 -12.52 19.31
C THR A 11 1.36 -13.53 20.25
N ILE A 12 0.62 -13.99 21.25
CA ILE A 12 1.12 -14.87 22.31
C ILE A 12 0.66 -16.31 22.05
N ARG A 13 1.56 -17.27 22.22
CA ARG A 13 1.24 -18.70 22.31
C ARG A 13 1.96 -19.30 23.51
N GLY A 14 1.21 -19.83 24.46
CA GLY A 14 1.78 -20.32 25.72
C GLY A 14 2.48 -19.18 26.47
N ASP A 15 3.75 -19.39 26.80
CA ASP A 15 4.60 -18.47 27.55
C ASP A 15 5.47 -17.56 26.67
N LYS A 16 5.19 -17.48 25.37
CA LYS A 16 6.03 -16.76 24.41
C LYS A 16 5.24 -15.89 23.45
N VAL A 17 5.88 -14.81 23.01
CA VAL A 17 5.46 -13.98 21.89
C VAL A 17 6.03 -14.56 20.60
N VAL A 18 5.14 -15.03 19.73
CA VAL A 18 5.49 -15.68 18.45
C VAL A 18 5.40 -14.74 17.25
N ARG A 19 4.73 -13.59 17.39
CA ARG A 19 4.72 -12.50 16.41
C ARG A 19 4.65 -11.17 17.15
N LEU A 20 5.28 -10.15 16.59
CA LEU A 20 5.26 -8.81 17.15
C LEU A 20 4.91 -7.82 16.04
N SER A 21 3.93 -6.96 16.30
CA SER A 21 3.60 -5.84 15.42
C SER A 21 3.84 -4.52 16.14
N VAL A 22 4.60 -3.61 15.54
CA VAL A 22 4.87 -2.27 16.09
C VAL A 22 4.34 -1.23 15.11
N CYS A 23 3.46 -0.34 15.56
CA CYS A 23 2.76 0.64 14.74
C CYS A 23 2.06 0.01 13.51
N GLY A 24 1.49 -1.19 13.68
CA GLY A 24 0.81 -1.93 12.62
C GLY A 24 1.72 -2.72 11.68
N VAL A 25 3.03 -2.78 11.97
CA VAL A 25 4.06 -3.42 11.15
C VAL A 25 4.54 -4.69 11.82
N GLU A 26 4.36 -5.84 11.17
CA GLU A 26 4.91 -7.09 11.68
C GLU A 26 6.43 -7.09 11.59
N TRP A 27 7.08 -7.20 12.74
CA TRP A 27 8.53 -7.32 12.85
C TRP A 27 8.93 -8.79 12.79
N PRO A 28 9.77 -9.21 11.83
CA PRO A 28 10.21 -10.59 11.73
C PRO A 28 11.10 -10.94 12.92
N LEU A 29 10.56 -11.74 13.84
CA LEU A 29 11.30 -12.19 15.01
C LEU A 29 12.33 -13.24 14.60
N ARG A 30 13.58 -13.07 15.06
CA ARG A 30 14.66 -14.04 14.83
C ARG A 30 14.51 -15.28 15.71
N ALA A 31 13.84 -15.12 16.85
CA ALA A 31 13.46 -16.15 17.79
C ALA A 31 12.18 -15.70 18.53
N GLU A 32 11.43 -16.65 19.07
CA GLU A 32 10.30 -16.35 19.96
C GLU A 32 10.78 -15.57 21.20
N ILE A 33 10.02 -14.58 21.65
CA ILE A 33 10.37 -13.78 22.82
C ILE A 33 9.68 -14.39 24.05
N PRO A 34 10.41 -14.79 25.10
CA PRO A 34 9.80 -15.21 26.36
C PRO A 34 8.94 -14.08 26.96
N LEU A 35 7.75 -14.40 27.49
CA LEU A 35 6.89 -13.38 28.11
C LEU A 35 7.56 -12.64 29.27
N SER A 36 8.46 -13.32 29.99
CA SER A 36 9.28 -12.71 31.06
C SER A 36 10.17 -11.57 30.56
N GLU A 37 10.58 -11.59 29.30
CA GLU A 37 11.45 -10.58 28.69
C GLU A 37 10.66 -9.52 27.92
N PHE A 38 9.38 -9.77 27.65
CA PHE A 38 8.61 -8.96 26.71
C PHE A 38 8.43 -7.50 27.17
N ALA A 39 8.28 -7.25 28.48
CA ALA A 39 8.21 -5.89 29.02
C ALA A 39 9.46 -5.05 28.68
N SER A 40 10.65 -5.64 28.82
CA SER A 40 11.93 -5.00 28.48
C SER A 40 12.05 -4.71 26.98
N VAL A 41 11.50 -5.59 26.14
CA VAL A 41 11.44 -5.37 24.69
C VAL A 41 10.55 -4.18 24.35
N VAL A 42 9.36 -4.07 24.97
CA VAL A 42 8.44 -2.95 24.76
C VAL A 42 9.06 -1.62 25.16
N GLU A 43 9.74 -1.56 26.31
CA GLU A 43 10.44 -0.35 26.76
C GLU A 43 11.57 0.05 25.81
N SER A 44 12.32 -0.93 25.29
CA SER A 44 13.37 -0.67 24.29
C SER A 44 12.78 -0.11 22.99
N ILE A 45 11.63 -0.62 22.55
CA ILE A 45 10.92 -0.12 21.36
C ILE A 45 10.44 1.33 21.58
N ARG A 46 9.89 1.64 22.76
CA ARG A 46 9.49 2.99 23.12
C ARG A 46 10.67 3.96 23.16
N LEU A 47 11.82 3.52 23.67
CA LEU A 47 13.05 4.31 23.65
C LEU A 47 13.50 4.59 22.22
N LEU A 48 13.50 3.57 21.35
CA LEU A 48 13.85 3.71 19.94
C LEU A 48 12.91 4.68 19.21
N ALA A 49 11.61 4.69 19.53
CA ALA A 49 10.64 5.58 18.92
C ALA A 49 10.96 7.08 19.04
N ARG A 50 11.76 7.44 20.04
CA ARG A 50 12.21 8.83 20.24
C ARG A 50 13.18 9.30 19.14
N TYR A 51 13.81 8.36 18.45
CA TYR A 51 14.86 8.62 17.46
C TYR A 51 14.53 8.04 16.09
N VAL A 52 13.62 7.06 16.05
CA VAL A 52 13.33 6.26 14.87
C VAL A 52 11.85 6.41 14.49
N ASP A 53 11.61 6.91 13.28
CA ASP A 53 10.28 6.97 12.68
C ASP A 53 9.88 5.58 12.16
N PHE A 54 9.23 4.79 13.03
CA PHE A 54 8.77 3.43 12.69
C PHE A 54 7.84 3.38 11.47
N PRO A 55 6.84 4.27 11.33
CA PRO A 55 6.03 4.34 10.12
C PRO A 55 6.82 4.50 8.81
N SER A 56 7.89 5.31 8.79
CA SER A 56 8.69 5.49 7.57
C SER A 56 9.67 4.36 7.28
N MET A 57 9.98 3.51 8.26
CA MET A 57 10.74 2.27 8.03
C MET A 57 9.93 1.20 7.30
N VAL A 58 8.61 1.37 7.20
CA VAL A 58 7.72 0.53 6.40
C VAL A 58 7.83 0.94 4.94
N ARG A 59 8.95 0.61 4.33
CA ARG A 59 8.91 0.41 2.89
C ARG A 59 8.11 -0.88 2.64
N PRO A 60 7.07 -0.86 1.79
CA PRO A 60 6.50 -2.10 1.31
C PRO A 60 7.66 -2.98 0.84
N ARG A 61 7.63 -4.29 1.15
CA ARG A 61 8.47 -5.28 0.45
C ARG A 61 8.25 -5.08 -1.05
N GLY A 62 9.12 -4.29 -1.68
CA GLY A 62 8.91 -3.67 -2.98
C GLY A 62 9.74 -2.40 -3.22
N GLU A 63 10.04 -1.60 -2.19
CA GLU A 63 10.85 -0.38 -2.33
C GLU A 63 12.27 -0.57 -1.77
N GLY A 64 13.04 -1.46 -2.39
CA GLY A 64 14.50 -1.34 -2.31
C GLY A 64 14.89 0.06 -2.78
N GLY A 65 15.85 0.70 -2.10
CA GLY A 65 16.35 2.06 -2.35
C GLY A 65 17.04 2.27 -3.69
N ARG A 66 16.37 1.92 -4.79
CA ARG A 66 16.65 2.45 -6.11
C ARG A 66 15.98 3.81 -6.18
N ILE A 67 16.74 4.82 -6.60
CA ILE A 67 16.20 6.08 -7.08
C ILE A 67 15.25 5.71 -8.22
N SER A 68 13.96 5.68 -7.94
CA SER A 68 12.95 5.36 -8.95
C SER A 68 12.94 6.50 -9.96
N THR A 69 13.06 6.16 -11.23
CA THR A 69 13.06 7.16 -12.29
C THR A 69 11.63 7.66 -12.52
N PRO A 70 11.46 8.96 -12.77
CA PRO A 70 10.17 9.48 -13.22
C PRO A 70 9.70 8.84 -14.52
N TRP A 71 8.39 8.83 -14.73
CA TRP A 71 7.82 8.50 -16.03
C TRP A 71 7.97 9.68 -16.99
N SER A 72 8.44 9.40 -18.22
CA SER A 72 8.12 10.26 -19.36
C SER A 72 6.69 10.02 -19.82
N GLU A 73 6.18 10.92 -20.67
CA GLU A 73 4.86 10.76 -21.29
C GLU A 73 4.81 9.51 -22.20
N GLU A 74 5.78 9.34 -23.10
CA GLU A 74 5.88 8.16 -23.99
C GLU A 74 5.97 6.85 -23.19
N GLU A 75 6.81 6.79 -22.16
CA GLU A 75 6.96 5.57 -21.35
C GLU A 75 5.66 5.21 -20.63
N LEU A 76 4.94 6.21 -20.14
CA LEU A 76 3.67 5.98 -19.47
C LEU A 76 2.59 5.55 -20.46
N GLU A 77 2.57 6.14 -21.65
CA GLU A 77 1.68 5.73 -22.74
C GLU A 77 1.90 4.27 -23.14
N ASP A 78 3.14 3.87 -23.41
CA ASP A 78 3.51 2.49 -23.72
C ASP A 78 3.13 1.53 -22.59
N PHE A 79 3.39 1.93 -21.34
CA PHE A 79 3.01 1.13 -20.18
C PHE A 79 1.50 0.91 -20.10
N LEU A 80 0.71 1.97 -20.35
CA LEU A 80 -0.76 1.94 -20.37
C LEU A 80 -1.31 1.12 -21.55
N ALA A 81 -0.65 1.15 -22.70
CA ALA A 81 -0.99 0.35 -23.87
C ALA A 81 -0.92 -1.15 -23.58
N GLU A 82 0.00 -1.60 -22.71
CA GLU A 82 0.08 -3.00 -22.28
C GLU A 82 -0.83 -3.38 -21.10
N ARG A 83 -1.53 -2.42 -20.48
CA ARG A 83 -2.39 -2.71 -19.33
C ARG A 83 -3.67 -3.43 -19.75
N THR A 84 -4.14 -4.35 -18.91
CA THR A 84 -5.46 -4.95 -19.08
C THR A 84 -6.55 -3.92 -18.87
N GLU A 85 -7.75 -4.17 -19.41
CA GLU A 85 -8.90 -3.26 -19.25
C GLU A 85 -9.18 -2.94 -17.78
N GLY A 86 -9.13 -3.94 -16.89
CA GLY A 86 -9.31 -3.72 -15.45
C GLY A 86 -8.23 -2.81 -14.85
N GLN A 87 -6.98 -2.96 -15.28
CA GLN A 87 -5.89 -2.10 -14.81
C GLN A 87 -6.07 -0.65 -15.30
N ARG A 88 -6.55 -0.46 -16.54
CA ARG A 88 -6.86 0.87 -17.08
C ARG A 88 -8.04 1.52 -16.36
N ILE A 89 -9.13 0.78 -16.13
CA ILE A 89 -10.29 1.25 -15.34
C ILE A 89 -9.83 1.67 -13.94
N PHE A 90 -9.01 0.86 -13.28
CA PHE A 90 -8.47 1.17 -11.96
C PHE A 90 -7.66 2.47 -11.97
N LEU A 91 -6.70 2.62 -12.87
CA LEU A 91 -5.86 3.81 -12.95
C LEU A 91 -6.65 5.06 -13.33
N ARG A 92 -7.63 4.94 -14.25
CA ARG A 92 -8.52 6.03 -14.65
C ARG A 92 -9.34 6.52 -13.46
N LEU A 93 -9.96 5.59 -12.71
CA LEU A 93 -10.74 5.91 -11.52
C LEU A 93 -9.91 6.67 -10.46
N LEU A 94 -8.65 6.27 -10.26
CA LEU A 94 -7.75 6.97 -9.35
C LEU A 94 -7.36 8.35 -9.88
N ALA A 95 -7.13 8.49 -11.18
CA ALA A 95 -6.79 9.77 -11.79
C ALA A 95 -7.96 10.77 -11.68
N GLU A 96 -9.19 10.31 -11.91
CA GLU A 96 -10.41 11.11 -11.76
C GLU A 96 -10.62 11.58 -10.32
N ARG A 97 -10.63 10.64 -9.36
CA ARG A 97 -11.06 10.91 -7.98
C ARG A 97 -9.92 11.26 -7.03
N GLY A 98 -8.67 11.06 -7.42
CA GLY A 98 -7.49 11.26 -6.60
C GLY A 98 -7.30 10.18 -5.53
N ARG A 99 -8.31 9.97 -4.68
CA ARG A 99 -8.30 9.00 -3.58
C ARG A 99 -9.63 8.27 -3.50
N VAL A 100 -9.60 6.95 -3.45
CA VAL A 100 -10.79 6.10 -3.57
C VAL A 100 -10.77 4.98 -2.54
N ALA A 101 -11.91 4.72 -1.90
CA ALA A 101 -12.03 3.59 -0.98
C ALA A 101 -12.05 2.26 -1.73
N ARG A 102 -11.55 1.19 -1.10
CA ARG A 102 -11.49 -0.15 -1.71
C ARG A 102 -12.85 -0.65 -2.23
N GLU A 103 -13.93 -0.40 -1.51
CA GLU A 103 -15.27 -0.84 -1.92
C GLU A 103 -15.78 -0.08 -3.15
N GLU A 104 -15.42 1.20 -3.29
CA GLU A 104 -15.73 1.98 -4.50
C GLU A 104 -14.93 1.47 -5.71
N VAL A 105 -13.66 1.10 -5.50
CA VAL A 105 -12.83 0.48 -6.56
C VAL A 105 -13.44 -0.85 -7.01
N LEU A 106 -13.86 -1.71 -6.07
CA LEU A 106 -14.50 -2.98 -6.40
C LEU A 106 -15.80 -2.76 -7.17
N LYS A 107 -16.63 -1.79 -6.77
CA LYS A 107 -17.85 -1.45 -7.48
C LYS A 107 -17.56 -1.02 -8.92
N ALA A 108 -16.65 -0.06 -9.11
CA ALA A 108 -16.29 0.44 -10.43
C ALA A 108 -15.71 -0.66 -11.35
N LEU A 109 -14.90 -1.58 -10.81
CA LEU A 109 -14.35 -2.69 -11.59
C LEU A 109 -15.43 -3.71 -11.98
N ARG A 110 -16.38 -4.03 -11.08
CA ARG A 110 -17.50 -4.92 -11.42
C ARG A 110 -18.34 -4.35 -12.54
N GLU A 111 -18.67 -3.07 -12.45
CA GLU A 111 -19.46 -2.34 -13.45
C GLU A 111 -18.70 -2.24 -14.78
N GLY A 112 -17.46 -1.76 -14.75
CA GLY A 112 -16.66 -1.54 -15.96
C GLY A 112 -16.22 -2.83 -16.68
N LEU A 113 -16.05 -3.94 -15.95
CA LEU A 113 -15.69 -5.24 -16.55
C LEU A 113 -16.90 -6.11 -16.88
N GLY A 114 -18.11 -5.72 -16.49
CA GLY A 114 -19.29 -6.60 -16.57
C GLY A 114 -19.15 -7.89 -15.75
N ARG A 115 -18.30 -7.87 -14.71
CA ARG A 115 -17.97 -9.04 -13.88
C ARG A 115 -18.47 -8.83 -12.45
N PRO A 116 -19.72 -9.20 -12.13
CA PRO A 116 -20.28 -9.02 -10.79
C PRO A 116 -19.56 -9.86 -9.72
N ASP A 117 -18.89 -10.94 -10.13
CA ASP A 117 -18.09 -11.82 -9.29
C ASP A 117 -16.70 -11.27 -8.94
N PHE A 118 -16.28 -10.14 -9.54
CA PHE A 118 -14.97 -9.55 -9.30
C PHE A 118 -14.80 -9.19 -7.80
N GLY A 119 -13.80 -9.81 -7.17
CA GLY A 119 -13.65 -9.82 -5.73
C GLY A 119 -12.36 -9.17 -5.23
N GLY A 120 -12.18 -9.23 -3.91
CA GLY A 120 -11.01 -8.69 -3.24
C GLY A 120 -9.69 -9.35 -3.66
N ARG A 121 -9.73 -10.65 -4.02
CA ARG A 121 -8.55 -11.39 -4.50
C ARG A 121 -8.14 -10.91 -5.88
N ASP A 122 -9.10 -10.70 -6.78
CA ASP A 122 -8.85 -10.18 -8.13
C ASP A 122 -8.27 -8.77 -8.06
N LEU A 123 -8.83 -7.90 -7.20
CA LEU A 123 -8.29 -6.56 -6.96
C LEU A 123 -6.85 -6.61 -6.44
N ALA A 124 -6.55 -7.50 -5.49
CA ALA A 124 -5.19 -7.65 -4.98
C ALA A 124 -4.21 -8.08 -6.09
N GLY A 125 -4.61 -9.02 -6.94
CA GLY A 125 -3.80 -9.47 -8.09
C GLY A 125 -3.59 -8.36 -9.13
N LEU A 126 -4.64 -7.59 -9.43
CA LEU A 126 -4.60 -6.44 -10.33
C LEU A 126 -3.60 -5.39 -9.83
N VAL A 127 -3.74 -4.99 -8.57
CA VAL A 127 -2.88 -3.99 -7.91
C VAL A 127 -1.43 -4.46 -7.87
N ALA A 128 -1.20 -5.70 -7.44
CA ALA A 128 0.13 -6.30 -7.42
C ALA A 128 0.75 -6.34 -8.82
N GLY A 129 -0.03 -6.70 -9.85
CA GLY A 129 0.43 -6.72 -11.23
C GLY A 129 0.93 -5.36 -11.72
N ILE A 130 0.26 -4.26 -11.35
CA ILE A 130 0.72 -2.91 -11.68
C ILE A 130 2.00 -2.58 -10.91
N SER A 131 1.98 -2.73 -9.58
CA SER A 131 3.12 -2.38 -8.71
C SER A 131 4.37 -3.18 -9.04
N THR A 132 4.25 -4.48 -9.34
CA THR A 132 5.38 -5.34 -9.73
C THR A 132 5.97 -4.88 -11.06
N ARG A 133 5.15 -4.56 -12.07
CA ARG A 133 5.67 -4.09 -13.37
C ARG A 133 6.37 -2.72 -13.23
N VAL A 134 5.77 -1.78 -12.50
CA VAL A 134 6.37 -0.47 -12.21
C VAL A 134 7.72 -0.65 -11.49
N GLY A 135 7.76 -1.51 -10.47
CA GLY A 135 8.99 -1.81 -9.73
C GLY A 135 10.07 -2.47 -10.59
N ASN A 136 9.70 -3.40 -11.48
CA ASN A 136 10.64 -4.04 -12.41
C ASN A 136 11.24 -3.05 -13.42
N LEU A 137 10.46 -2.03 -13.82
CA LEU A 137 10.94 -0.93 -14.66
C LEU A 137 11.76 0.10 -13.90
N GLY A 138 11.85 0.00 -12.56
CA GLY A 138 12.52 0.99 -11.73
C GLY A 138 11.87 2.38 -11.80
N LYS A 139 10.57 2.44 -12.09
CA LYS A 139 9.80 3.67 -12.23
C LYS A 139 9.12 4.07 -10.92
N GLU A 140 8.80 5.35 -10.81
CA GLU A 140 8.02 5.85 -9.68
C GLU A 140 6.62 5.21 -9.63
N PRO A 141 6.08 4.92 -8.43
CA PRO A 141 4.73 4.39 -8.28
C PRO A 141 3.67 5.38 -8.79
N LEU A 142 2.71 4.88 -9.56
CA LEU A 142 1.56 5.65 -10.07
C LEU A 142 0.48 5.88 -9.01
N PHE A 143 0.47 5.07 -7.95
CA PHE A 143 -0.46 5.19 -6.83
C PHE A 143 0.15 4.56 -5.57
N LYS A 144 -0.43 4.88 -4.41
CA LYS A 144 -0.14 4.25 -3.12
C LYS A 144 -1.38 3.57 -2.54
N VAL A 145 -1.15 2.58 -1.70
CA VAL A 145 -2.19 1.86 -0.96
C VAL A 145 -2.08 2.23 0.50
N GLU A 146 -3.16 2.74 1.08
CA GLU A 146 -3.24 3.12 2.48
C GLU A 146 -4.25 2.25 3.21
N ARG A 147 -3.99 1.97 4.49
CA ARG A 147 -4.98 1.37 5.39
C ARG A 147 -5.19 2.32 6.56
N ARG A 148 -6.44 2.70 6.81
CA ARG A 148 -6.81 3.61 7.89
C ARG A 148 -8.01 3.08 8.65
N ARG A 149 -8.00 3.23 9.98
CA ARG A 149 -9.20 3.00 10.78
C ARG A 149 -10.17 4.17 10.63
N VAL A 150 -11.40 3.88 10.24
CA VAL A 150 -12.52 4.83 10.14
C VAL A 150 -13.71 4.21 10.87
N GLY A 151 -14.20 4.87 11.92
CA GLY A 151 -15.30 4.36 12.74
C GLY A 151 -15.02 2.98 13.37
N GLY A 152 -13.79 2.74 13.83
CA GLY A 152 -13.38 1.46 14.44
C GLY A 152 -13.11 0.32 13.45
N ARG A 153 -13.34 0.52 12.14
CA ARG A 153 -13.10 -0.49 11.10
C ARG A 153 -11.87 -0.15 10.28
N LEU A 154 -11.05 -1.16 9.97
CA LEU A 154 -9.91 -0.99 9.06
C LEU A 154 -10.40 -0.88 7.62
N MET A 155 -10.17 0.26 6.97
CA MET A 155 -10.54 0.53 5.58
C MET A 155 -9.29 0.68 4.71
N GLY A 156 -9.35 0.14 3.50
CA GLY A 156 -8.33 0.31 2.47
C GLY A 156 -8.65 1.48 1.55
N PHE A 157 -7.65 2.29 1.22
CA PHE A 157 -7.73 3.39 0.27
C PHE A 157 -6.63 3.27 -0.77
N TYR A 158 -6.94 3.70 -1.98
CA TYR A 158 -6.00 3.81 -3.08
C TYR A 158 -5.89 5.29 -3.45
N GLN A 159 -4.68 5.81 -3.59
CA GLN A 159 -4.46 7.22 -3.90
C GLN A 159 -3.49 7.36 -5.07
N VAL A 160 -3.89 8.08 -6.10
CA VAL A 160 -3.03 8.41 -7.24
C VAL A 160 -1.83 9.23 -6.78
N ASN A 161 -0.69 9.01 -7.43
CA ASN A 161 0.44 9.91 -7.30
C ASN A 161 0.09 11.22 -8.02
N ALA A 162 0.02 12.32 -7.27
CA ALA A 162 -0.41 13.63 -7.77
C ALA A 162 0.40 14.10 -8.98
N ARG A 163 1.68 13.73 -9.06
CA ARG A 163 2.57 14.06 -10.19
C ARG A 163 2.05 13.54 -11.52
N TYR A 164 1.42 12.37 -11.52
CA TYR A 164 0.99 11.67 -12.73
C TYR A 164 -0.51 11.78 -12.97
N ARG A 165 -1.27 12.46 -12.11
CA ARG A 165 -2.74 12.50 -12.18
C ARG A 165 -3.25 13.04 -13.51
N GLU A 166 -2.82 14.24 -13.90
CA GLU A 166 -3.26 14.89 -15.14
C GLU A 166 -2.82 14.11 -16.38
N LEU A 167 -1.61 13.56 -16.35
CA LEU A 167 -1.09 12.75 -17.45
C LEU A 167 -1.86 11.43 -17.60
N LEU A 168 -2.17 10.75 -16.50
CA LEU A 168 -3.01 9.55 -16.50
C LEU A 168 -4.42 9.88 -17.01
N LEU A 169 -5.00 11.00 -16.60
CA LEU A 169 -6.29 11.46 -17.12
C LEU A 169 -6.23 11.68 -18.63
N LYS A 170 -5.24 12.41 -19.13
CA LYS A 170 -5.05 12.65 -20.57
C LYS A 170 -4.96 11.32 -21.35
N LEU A 171 -4.04 10.44 -20.96
CA LEU A 171 -3.74 9.20 -21.69
C LEU A 171 -4.86 8.16 -21.60
N LEU A 172 -5.63 8.14 -20.50
CA LEU A 172 -6.70 7.15 -20.30
C LEU A 172 -8.09 7.62 -20.74
N SER A 173 -8.28 8.92 -21.01
CA SER A 173 -9.57 9.47 -21.44
C SER A 173 -9.76 9.43 -22.97
N GLY A 174 -8.73 9.04 -23.73
CA GLY A 174 -8.83 8.91 -25.19
C GLY A 174 -9.00 10.23 -25.93
N ALA A 175 -8.60 11.35 -25.34
CA ALA A 175 -8.61 12.65 -26.00
C ALA A 175 -7.31 12.84 -26.81
N SER A 176 -7.34 12.33 -28.04
CA SER A 176 -6.52 12.80 -29.17
C SER A 176 -7.44 13.51 -30.15
#